data_AF-A0A1H3ADP0-F1
#
_entry.id   AF-A0A1H3ADP0-F1
#
_cell.length_a   1.000
_cell.length_b   1.000
_cell.length_c   1.000
_cell.angle_alpha   90.00
_cell.angle_beta   90.00
_cell.angle_gamma   90.00
#
_symmetry.space_group_name_H-M   'P 1'
#
loop_
_entity.id
_entity.type
_entity.pdbx_description
1 polymer ?
#
loop_
_entity_poly.entity_id
_entity_poly.type
_entity_poly.pdbx_seq_one_letter_code
_entity_poly.pdbx_strand_id
1 'polypeptide(L)' 'MVGHQIDRIKIGCTAETLRAWVRRAETDQGIRGGLSSSDRERLKQLEQEHRELKRANKILCKASAYFAQAELDRRPK' A
#
# COMPACT_ATOMS: atom_id res chain seq x y z
N MET A 1 -36.03 -22.69 21.04
CA MET A 1 -34.72 -22.00 21.00
C MET A 1 -33.63 -22.97 20.54
N VAL A 2 -33.77 -23.58 19.36
CA VAL A 2 -32.79 -24.52 18.79
C VAL A 2 -32.81 -24.34 17.27
N GLY A 3 -32.30 -23.19 16.80
CA GLY A 3 -32.28 -22.86 15.37
C GLY A 3 -30.95 -22.30 14.87
N HIS A 4 -30.04 -21.89 15.76
CA HIS A 4 -28.81 -21.19 15.36
C HIS A 4 -27.57 -22.08 15.17
N GLN A 5 -27.64 -23.37 15.49
CA GLN A 5 -26.46 -24.24 15.53
C GLN A 5 -26.15 -24.93 14.18
N ILE A 6 -27.12 -25.06 13.28
CA ILE A 6 -27.00 -25.92 12.07
C ILE A 6 -26.19 -25.25 10.93
N ASP A 7 -26.08 -23.92 10.90
CA ASP A 7 -25.31 -23.22 9.84
C ASP A 7 -23.79 -23.18 10.10
N ARG A 8 -23.34 -23.24 11.36
CA ARG A 8 -21.89 -23.17 11.68
C ARG A 8 -21.09 -24.37 11.15
N ILE A 9 -21.72 -25.53 11.04
CA ILE A 9 -21.03 -26.79 10.70
C ILE A 9 -20.85 -26.95 9.18
N LYS A 10 -21.72 -26.33 8.37
CA LYS A 10 -21.69 -26.50 6.90
C LYS A 10 -20.59 -25.69 6.19
N ILE A 11 -20.00 -24.69 6.85
CA ILE A 11 -19.02 -23.77 6.20
C ILE A 11 -17.62 -23.85 6.84
N GLY A 12 -17.42 -24.58 7.95
CA GLY A 12 -16.10 -24.72 8.57
C GLY A 12 -15.45 -23.41 9.05
N CYS A 13 -16.18 -22.29 8.99
CA CYS A 13 -15.74 -20.96 9.38
C CYS A 13 -16.66 -20.39 10.46
N THR A 14 -16.11 -19.59 11.37
CA THR A 14 -16.94 -18.86 12.34
C THR A 14 -17.82 -17.83 11.60
N ALA A 15 -19.04 -17.60 12.12
CA ALA A 15 -19.99 -16.67 11.50
C ALA A 15 -19.45 -15.22 11.41
N GLU A 16 -18.47 -14.88 12.25
CA GLU A 16 -17.78 -13.59 12.22
C GLU A 16 -16.81 -13.45 11.05
N THR A 17 -16.07 -14.52 10.71
CA THR A 17 -15.19 -14.54 9.54
C THR A 17 -15.98 -14.36 8.26
N LEU A 18 -17.11 -15.07 8.13
CA LEU A 18 -17.99 -14.92 6.97
C LEU A 18 -18.53 -13.49 6.84
N ARG A 19 -18.99 -12.91 7.96
CA ARG A 19 -19.43 -11.50 7.98
C ARG A 19 -18.31 -10.52 7.61
N ALA A 20 -17.07 -10.80 7.99
CA ALA A 20 -15.94 -9.96 7.60
C ALA A 20 -15.66 -10.04 6.08
N TRP A 21 -15.80 -11.22 5.48
CA TRP A 21 -15.61 -11.42 4.03
C TRP A 21 -16.71 -10.75 3.22
N VAL A 22 -17.97 -10.87 3.64
CA VAL A 22 -19.09 -10.17 2.99
C VAL A 22 -18.87 -8.66 3.01
N ARG A 23 -18.49 -8.09 4.16
CA ARG A 23 -18.18 -6.65 4.25
C ARG A 23 -17.04 -6.22 3.34
N ARG A 24 -16.00 -7.05 3.20
CA ARG A 24 -14.89 -6.78 2.28
C ARG A 24 -15.37 -6.81 0.84
N ALA A 25 -16.15 -7.82 0.46
CA ALA A 25 -16.70 -7.94 -0.88
C ALA A 25 -17.64 -6.76 -1.23
N GLU A 26 -18.48 -6.30 -0.29
CA GLU A 26 -19.31 -5.10 -0.46
C GLU A 26 -18.46 -3.84 -0.72
N THR A 27 -17.33 -3.69 -0.02
CA THR A 27 -16.40 -2.58 -0.24
C THR A 27 -15.69 -2.70 -1.58
N ASP A 28 -15.26 -3.90 -1.96
CA ASP A 28 -14.60 -4.14 -3.26
C ASP A 28 -15.56 -3.93 -4.45
N GLN A 29 -16.85 -4.17 -4.24
CA GLN A 29 -17.91 -3.90 -5.23
C GLN A 29 -18.40 -2.44 -5.22
N GLY A 30 -17.87 -1.59 -4.33
CA GLY A 30 -18.28 -0.18 -4.20
C GLY A 30 -19.67 0.03 -3.60
N ILE A 31 -20.31 -1.03 -3.09
CA ILE A 31 -21.60 -0.97 -2.39
C ILE A 31 -21.43 -0.27 -1.03
N ARG A 32 -20.27 -0.47 -0.41
CA ARG A 32 -19.92 0.10 0.88
C ARG A 32 -18.71 1.01 0.74
N GLY A 33 -18.81 2.23 1.25
CA GLY A 33 -17.69 3.17 1.27
C GLY A 33 -16.46 2.59 1.99
N GLY A 34 -15.28 2.95 1.51
CA GLY A 34 -13.99 2.49 2.03
C GLY A 34 -12.99 2.26 0.90
N LEU A 35 -11.72 2.08 1.26
CA LEU A 35 -10.68 1.64 0.30
C LEU A 35 -10.87 0.17 -0.02
N SER A 36 -11.06 -0.14 -1.30
CA SER A 36 -11.07 -1.51 -1.80
C SER A 36 -9.72 -2.19 -1.57
N SER A 37 -9.69 -3.51 -1.63
CA SER A 37 -8.44 -4.27 -1.55
C SER A 37 -7.45 -3.87 -2.65
N SER A 38 -7.96 -3.58 -3.85
CA SER A 38 -7.15 -3.11 -4.99
C SER A 38 -6.52 -1.73 -4.72
N ASP A 39 -7.30 -0.79 -4.18
CA ASP A 39 -6.79 0.54 -3.87
C ASP A 39 -5.70 0.50 -2.79
N ARG A 40 -5.84 -0.40 -1.79
CA ARG A 40 -4.82 -0.60 -0.76
C ARG A 40 -3.53 -1.17 -1.33
N GLU A 41 -3.63 -2.13 -2.25
CA GLU A 41 -2.45 -2.70 -2.91
C GLU A 41 -1.74 -1.65 -3.74
N ARG A 42 -2.49 -0.88 -4.55
CA ARG A 42 -1.94 0.21 -5.35
C ARG A 42 -1.29 1.29 -4.48
N LEU A 43 -1.91 1.65 -3.36
CA LEU A 43 -1.34 2.61 -2.41
C LEU A 43 0.00 2.11 -1.86
N LYS A 44 0.08 0.84 -1.47
CA LYS A 44 1.33 0.23 -0.98
C LYS A 44 2.43 0.23 -2.04
N GLN A 45 2.09 -0.06 -3.29
CA GLN A 45 3.03 0.00 -4.42
C GLN A 45 3.55 1.44 -4.62
N LEU A 46 2.64 2.41 -4.68
CA LEU A 46 3.00 3.82 -4.83
C LEU A 46 3.88 4.33 -3.67
N GLU A 47 3.57 3.93 -2.44
CA GLU A 47 4.40 4.27 -1.28
C GLU A 47 5.81 3.68 -1.38
N GLN A 48 5.95 2.46 -1.91
CA GLN A 48 7.24 1.83 -2.14
C GLN A 48 8.04 2.56 -3.23
N GLU A 49 7.43 2.81 -4.38
CA GLU A 49 8.04 3.56 -5.48
C GLU A 49 8.48 4.95 -5.03
N HIS A 50 7.63 5.65 -4.29
CA HIS A 50 7.94 6.99 -3.79
C HIS A 50 9.13 6.98 -2.81
N ARG A 51 9.26 5.94 -1.97
CA ARG A 51 10.44 5.76 -1.11
C ARG A 51 11.71 5.54 -1.92
N GLU A 52 11.64 4.73 -2.97
CA GLU A 52 12.78 4.45 -3.84
C GLU A 52 13.19 5.70 -4.62
N LEU A 53 12.23 6.41 -5.20
CA LEU A 53 12.47 7.69 -5.88
C LEU A 53 13.13 8.72 -4.96
N LYS A 54 12.67 8.84 -3.71
CA LYS A 54 13.31 9.74 -2.73
C LYS A 54 14.75 9.34 -2.42
N ARG A 55 15.05 8.03 -2.34
CA ARG A 55 16.42 7.55 -2.13
C ARG A 55 17.31 7.87 -3.34
N ALA A 56 16.82 7.57 -4.55
CA ALA A 56 17.55 7.87 -5.79
C ALA A 56 17.80 9.37 -5.93
N ASN A 57 16.78 10.20 -5.70
CA ASN A 57 16.90 11.65 -5.76
C ASN A 57 17.95 12.17 -4.76
N LYS A 58 17.97 11.63 -3.52
CA LYS A 58 19.01 12.00 -2.54
C LYS A 58 20.42 11.68 -3.02
N ILE A 59 20.62 10.55 -3.71
CA ILE A 59 21.93 10.20 -4.29
C ILE A 59 22.29 11.18 -5.39
N LEU A 60 21.35 11.46 -6.30
CA LEU A 60 21.54 12.40 -7.40
C LEU A 60 21.88 13.81 -6.88
N CYS A 61 21.15 14.34 -5.91
CA CYS A 61 21.45 15.64 -5.30
C CYS A 61 22.87 15.69 -4.72
N LYS A 62 23.29 14.62 -4.02
CA LYS A 62 24.67 14.54 -3.48
C LYS A 62 25.71 14.51 -4.59
N ALA A 63 25.47 13.72 -5.63
CA ALA A 63 26.36 13.66 -6.79
C ALA A 63 26.45 15.02 -7.49
N SER A 64 25.32 15.67 -7.75
CA SER A 64 25.27 17.02 -8.33
C SER A 64 26.03 18.04 -7.48
N ALA A 65 25.88 18.01 -6.15
CA ALA A 65 26.63 18.89 -5.25
C ALA A 65 28.15 18.64 -5.32
N TYR A 66 28.55 17.36 -5.33
CA TYR A 66 29.96 16.98 -5.47
C TYR A 66 30.56 17.48 -6.80
N PHE A 67 29.85 17.28 -7.91
CA PHE A 67 30.31 17.74 -9.23
C PHE A 67 30.36 19.27 -9.32
N ALA A 68 29.37 19.97 -8.77
CA ALA A 68 29.38 21.43 -8.72
C ALA A 68 30.60 21.97 -7.96
N GLN A 69 30.96 21.35 -6.83
CA GLN A 69 32.17 21.73 -6.08
C GLN A 69 33.44 21.47 -6.89
N ALA A 70 33.57 20.27 -7.48
CA ALA A 70 34.74 19.92 -8.28
C ALA A 70 34.93 20.83 -9.51
N GLU A 71 33.83 21.32 -10.09
CA GLU A 71 33.87 22.30 -11.19
C GLU A 71 34.36 23.68 -10.72
N LEU A 72 33.95 24.13 -9.53
CA LEU A 72 34.45 25.38 -8.94
C LEU A 72 35.95 25.29 -8.64
N ASP A 73 36.41 24.16 -8.10
CA ASP A 73 37.83 23.95 -7.76
C ASP A 73 38.75 23.90 -9.00
N ARG A 74 38.21 23.57 -10.17
CA ARG A 74 38.94 23.48 -11.44
C ARG A 74 39.01 24.78 -12.22
N ARG A 75 38.21 25.79 -11.88
CA ARG A 75 38.26 27.10 -12.55
C ARG A 75 39.55 27.84 -12.14
N PRO A 76 40.51 28.06 -13.05
CA PRO A 76 41.66 28.90 -12.74
C PRO A 76 41.19 30.35 -12.53
N LYS A 77 41.86 31.05 -11.61
CA LYS A 77 41.66 32.49 -11.36
C LYS A 77 41.94 33.34 -12.60
#